data_AF-A0A931R8Q0-F1
#
_entry.id   AF-A0A931R8Q0-F1
#
_cell.length_a   1.000
_cell.length_b   1.000
_cell.length_c   1.000
_cell.angle_alpha   90.00
_cell.angle_beta   90.00
_cell.angle_gamma   90.00
#
_symmetry.space_group_name_H-M   'P 1'
#
loop_
_entity.id
_entity.type
_entity.pdbx_description
1 polymer ?
#
loop_
_entity_poly.entity_id
_entity_poly.type
_entity_poly.pdbx_seq_one_letter_code
_entity_poly.pdbx_strand_id
1 'polypeptide(L)' 'MKKGKLTVSACPFCGSSAIRRVKGNWTGNFRGKSYTVRALEYFACPKCQEKIYPPEAMRRIQKRSPAYSRPRPTRRAS' A
#
# COMPACT_ATOMS: atom_id res chain seq x y z
N MET A 1 -13.23 12.01 13.18
CA MET A 1 -12.17 11.93 12.15
C MET A 1 -12.75 11.34 10.87
N LYS A 2 -13.03 12.16 9.84
CA LYS A 2 -13.55 11.66 8.55
C LYS A 2 -12.43 10.86 7.88
N LYS A 3 -12.59 9.54 7.75
CA LYS A 3 -11.75 8.69 6.89
C LYS A 3 -11.98 9.16 5.46
N GLY A 4 -11.16 10.09 4.98
CA GLY A 4 -11.24 10.61 3.62
C GLY A 4 -11.01 9.47 2.64
N LYS A 5 -12.09 8.99 2.04
CA LYS A 5 -12.04 8.08 0.89
C LYS A 5 -11.29 8.84 -0.20
N LEU A 6 -10.03 8.49 -0.46
CA LEU A 6 -9.25 9.13 -1.51
C LEU A 6 -9.93 8.81 -2.85
N THR A 7 -10.55 9.82 -3.45
CA THR A 7 -11.16 9.72 -4.77
C THR A 7 -10.13 10.14 -5.79
N VAL A 8 -9.61 9.17 -6.55
CA VAL A 8 -8.64 9.44 -7.62
C VAL A 8 -9.41 9.48 -8.93
N SER A 9 -9.64 10.68 -9.45
CA SER A 9 -10.36 10.92 -10.71
C SER A 9 -9.44 10.96 -11.93
N ALA A 10 -8.15 11.26 -11.74
CA ALA A 10 -7.16 11.32 -12.81
C ALA A 10 -5.79 10.81 -12.36
N CYS A 11 -5.02 10.26 -13.29
CA CYS A 11 -3.69 9.72 -13.04
C CYS A 11 -2.70 10.87 -12.83
N PRO A 12 -1.97 10.91 -11.71
CA PRO A 12 -1.00 11.97 -11.45
C PRO A 12 0.22 11.91 -12.37
N PHE A 13 0.48 10.77 -13.00
CA PHE A 13 1.64 10.57 -13.87
C PHE A 13 1.36 10.96 -15.33
N CYS A 14 0.26 10.50 -15.91
CA CYS A 14 -0.06 10.72 -17.33
C CYS A 14 -1.29 11.62 -17.58
N GLY A 15 -1.95 12.09 -16.52
CA GLY A 15 -3.17 12.91 -16.62
C GLY A 15 -4.43 12.15 -17.07
N SER A 16 -4.34 10.85 -17.37
CA SER A 16 -5.49 10.09 -17.85
C SER A 16 -6.55 9.90 -16.76
N SER A 17 -7.82 10.15 -17.09
CA SER A 17 -8.98 9.82 -16.25
C SER A 17 -9.31 8.31 -16.22
N ALA A 18 -8.63 7.52 -17.05
CA ALA A 18 -8.72 6.07 -17.01
C ALA A 18 -7.99 5.57 -15.77
N ILE A 19 -8.72 5.44 -14.66
CA ILE A 19 -8.24 4.80 -13.43
C ILE A 19 -9.17 3.67 -13.08
N ARG A 20 -8.59 2.50 -12.82
CA ARG A 20 -9.34 1.32 -12.39
C ARG A 20 -9.02 1.04 -10.92
N ARG A 21 -10.07 0.78 -10.15
CA ARG A 21 -9.90 0.27 -8.77
C ARG A 21 -9.59 -1.22 -8.84
N VAL A 22 -8.46 -1.60 -8.28
CA VAL A 22 -7.98 -2.98 -8.21
C VAL A 22 -8.04 -3.45 -6.77
N LYS A 23 -8.60 -4.63 -6.55
CA LYS A 23 -8.61 -5.32 -5.26
C LYS A 23 -7.94 -6.67 -5.44
N GLY A 24 -6.87 -6.91 -4.68
CA GLY A 24 -6.14 -8.17 -4.84
C GLY A 24 -5.12 -8.43 -3.73
N ASN A 25 -4.40 -9.52 -3.88
CA ASN A 25 -3.27 -9.83 -3.02
C ASN A 25 -2.07 -9.02 -3.51
N TRP A 26 -1.58 -8.12 -2.66
CA TRP A 26 -0.39 -7.34 -2.94
C TRP A 26 0.79 -7.96 -2.22
N THR A 27 1.88 -8.21 -2.95
CA THR A 27 3.11 -8.78 -2.38
C THR A 27 4.21 -7.72 -2.47
N GLY A 28 4.85 -7.46 -1.35
CA GLY A 28 6.03 -6.62 -1.26
C GLY A 28 7.24 -7.43 -0.82
N ASN A 29 8.44 -6.95 -1.12
CA ASN A 29 9.67 -7.48 -0.58
C ASN A 29 10.36 -6.39 0.24
N PHE A 30 10.84 -6.74 1.44
CA PHE A 30 11.68 -5.85 2.23
C PHE A 30 12.82 -6.64 2.87
N ARG A 31 14.08 -6.25 2.57
CA ARG A 31 15.30 -6.91 3.05
C ARG A 31 15.26 -8.44 2.86
N GLY A 32 14.86 -8.90 1.68
CA GLY A 32 14.76 -10.34 1.35
C GLY A 32 13.54 -11.04 1.95
N LYS A 33 12.74 -10.37 2.80
CA LYS A 33 11.49 -10.92 3.35
C LYS A 33 10.32 -10.49 2.48
N SER A 34 9.74 -11.44 1.76
CA SER A 34 8.49 -11.24 1.04
C SER A 34 7.30 -11.27 2.00
N TYR A 35 6.38 -10.33 1.85
CA TYR A 35 5.16 -10.26 2.65
C TYR A 35 3.96 -9.93 1.77
N THR A 36 2.84 -10.57 2.08
CA THR A 36 1.59 -10.41 1.32
C THR A 36 0.54 -9.69 2.18
N VAL A 37 -0.08 -8.68 1.58
CA VAL A 37 -1.23 -7.95 2.10
C VAL A 37 -2.44 -8.39 1.29
N ARG A 38 -3.31 -9.20 1.90
CA ARG A 38 -4.49 -9.76 1.23
C ARG A 38 -5.57 -8.71 1.04
N ALA A 39 -6.35 -8.82 -0.03
CA ALA A 39 -7.48 -7.93 -0.32
C ALA A 39 -7.14 -6.42 -0.24
N LEU A 40 -5.93 -6.04 -0.65
CA LEU A 40 -5.51 -4.65 -0.71
C LEU A 40 -6.22 -3.95 -1.87
N GLU A 41 -6.82 -2.80 -1.60
CA GLU A 41 -7.48 -1.98 -2.61
C GLU A 41 -6.58 -0.81 -3.00
N TYR A 42 -6.27 -0.68 -4.28
CA TYR A 42 -5.49 0.42 -4.84
C TYR A 42 -6.04 0.81 -6.21
N PHE A 43 -5.56 1.91 -6.75
CA PHE A 43 -5.94 2.38 -8.07
C PHE A 43 -4.81 2.12 -9.04
N ALA A 44 -5.11 1.61 -10.23
CA ALA A 44 -4.14 1.38 -11.29
C ALA A 44 -4.55 2.16 -12.54
N CYS A 45 -3.60 2.89 -13.13
CA CYS A 45 -3.80 3.47 -14.44
C CYS A 45 -3.43 2.43 -15.51
N PRO A 46 -4.35 1.99 -16.38
CA PRO A 46 -4.05 1.02 -17.42
C PRO A 46 -3.20 1.63 -18.56
N LYS A 47 -3.12 2.97 -18.69
CA LYS A 47 -2.34 3.62 -19.74
C LYS A 47 -0.84 3.64 -19.45
N CYS A 48 -0.45 4.05 -18.24
CA CYS A 48 0.95 4.17 -17.84
C CYS A 48 1.37 3.16 -16.76
N GLN A 49 0.47 2.25 -16.39
CA GLN A 49 0.71 1.19 -15.38
C GLN A 49 1.00 1.69 -13.95
N GLU A 50 0.79 2.98 -13.70
CA GLU A 50 1.00 3.60 -12.39
C GLU A 50 0.04 3.05 -11.33
N LYS A 51 0.56 2.83 -10.11
CA LYS A 51 -0.20 2.26 -8.98
C LYS A 51 -0.31 3.30 -7.87
N ILE A 52 -1.53 3.76 -7.65
CA ILE A 52 -1.86 4.81 -6.69
C ILE A 52 -2.47 4.15 -5.44
N TYR A 53 -1.74 4.22 -4.34
CA TYR A 53 -2.17 3.61 -3.07
C TYR A 53 -2.85 4.67 -2.19
N PRO A 54 -4.16 4.52 -1.91
CA PRO A 54 -4.83 5.43 -0.99
C PRO A 54 -4.26 5.28 0.44
N PRO A 55 -4.48 6.26 1.33
CA PRO A 55 -3.95 6.24 2.69
C PRO A 55 -4.31 4.96 3.46
N GLU A 56 -5.50 4.40 3.23
CA GLU A 56 -5.93 3.14 3.83
C GLU A 56 -5.11 1.94 3.34
N ALA A 57 -4.77 1.90 2.05
CA ALA A 57 -3.92 0.86 1.48
C ALA A 57 -2.50 0.95 2.07
N MET A 58 -1.95 2.16 2.12
CA MET A 58 -0.63 2.40 2.70
C MET A 58 -0.56 1.97 4.17
N ARG A 59 -1.59 2.30 4.98
CA ARG A 59 -1.66 1.84 6.38
C ARG A 59 -1.66 0.32 6.48
N ARG A 60 -2.33 -0.39 5.57
CA ARG A 60 -2.36 -1.87 5.56
C ARG A 60 -1.01 -2.46 5.15
N ILE A 61 -0.33 -1.85 4.18
CA ILE A 61 1.04 -2.21 3.79
C ILE A 61 1.97 -2.03 4.99
N GLN A 62 1.97 -0.85 5.61
CA GLN A 62 2.82 -0.54 6.76
C GLN A 62 2.58 -1.50 7.92
N LYS A 63 1.31 -1.79 8.27
CA LYS A 63 0.97 -2.73 9.35
C LYS A 63 1.53 -4.14 9.14
N ARG A 64 1.66 -4.58 7.88
CA ARG A 64 2.17 -5.92 7.55
C ARG A 64 3.66 -5.95 7.21
N SER A 65 4.21 -4.82 6.79
CA SER A 65 5.57 -4.69 6.32
C SER A 65 6.57 -4.95 7.45
N PRO A 66 7.54 -5.86 7.26
CA PRO A 66 8.63 -6.07 8.21
C PRO A 66 9.46 -4.81 8.47
N ALA A 67 9.42 -3.80 7.58
CA ALA A 67 10.09 -2.52 7.78
C ALA A 67 9.54 -1.73 8.98
N TYR A 68 8.26 -1.94 9.32
CA TYR A 68 7.55 -1.21 10.36
C TYR A 68 7.28 -2.07 11.60
N SER A 69 7.78 -3.32 11.63
CA SER A 69 7.74 -4.10 12.86
C SER A 69 8.65 -3.40 13.87
N ARG A 70 8.04 -2.79 14.90
CA ARG A 70 8.79 -2.22 16.03
C ARG A 70 9.75 -3.29 16.55
N PRO A 71 11.05 -3.01 16.65
CA PRO A 71 11.92 -3.91 17.41
C PRO A 71 11.31 -4.01 18.80
N ARG A 72 11.05 -5.23 19.28
CA ARG A 72 10.74 -5.41 20.70
C ARG A 72 11.95 -4.84 21.46
N PRO A 73 11.76 -3.98 22.47
CA PRO A 73 12.87 -3.64 23.34
C PRO A 73 13.45 -4.97 23.84
N THR A 74 14.71 -5.22 23.55
CA THR A 74 15.39 -6.38 24.12
C THR A 74 15.35 -6.14 25.63
N ARG A 75 14.72 -7.05 26.39
CA ARG A 75 15.02 -7.11 27.82
C ARG A 75 16.50 -7.43 27.86
N ARG A 76 17.35 -6.45 28.20
CA ARG A 76 18.70 -6.76 28.68
C ARG A 76 18.49 -7.74 29.83
N ALA A 77 18.94 -8.97 29.63
CA ALA A 77 19.04 -9.96 30.68
C ALA A 77 20.33 -9.67 31.44
N SER A 78 20.17 -9.57 32.76
CA SER A 78 21.16 -9.64 33.85
C SER A 78 22.38 -8.74 33.79
#